data_AF-A0A1Q6RN22-F1
#
_entry.id   AF-A0A1Q6RN22-F1
#
_cell.length_a   1.000
_cell.length_b   1.000
_cell.length_c   1.000
_cell.angle_alpha   90.00
_cell.angle_beta   90.00
_cell.angle_gamma   90.00
#
_symmetry.space_group_name_H-M   'P 1'
#
loop_
_entity.id
_entity.type
_entity.pdbx_description
1 polymer ?
#
loop_
_entity_poly.entity_id
_entity_poly.type
_entity_poly.pdbx_seq_one_letter_code
_entity_poly.pdbx_strand_id
1 'polypeptide(L)'
;MAYRFANQSEVKELTACCMKILYAVQDEVSDYFTFDIRLIGSGDKRLVTQNSDESFDLDYNIILQKDKKGLLDNPKQIKDIFVARFNKVLKQCVSGYIHVSDSTSVVTVKIIRNNRLEFSFDVAIIVEGDDGYFYRLTHDKRTDRYIWNQVKQSANYFERFKAVKENGDWMEFKRRYLELKNMHLRRQDGVKSFSIFLETLNEFYR
;
A
#
# COMPACT_ATOMS: atom_id res chain seq x y z
N MET A 1 22.29 -7.31 3.81
CA MET A 1 20.92 -7.06 3.33
C MET A 1 20.87 -5.67 2.75
N ALA A 2 20.41 -5.56 1.50
CA ALA A 2 20.23 -4.27 0.82
C ALA A 2 19.04 -4.39 -0.14
N TYR A 3 18.24 -3.35 -0.19
CA TYR A 3 17.21 -3.21 -1.20
C TYR A 3 17.85 -2.98 -2.57
N ARG A 4 17.31 -3.69 -3.57
CA ARG A 4 17.52 -3.45 -5.00
C ARG A 4 16.18 -3.24 -5.69
N PHE A 5 16.18 -2.57 -6.83
CA PHE A 5 14.97 -2.53 -7.66
C PHE A 5 14.63 -3.95 -8.14
N ALA A 6 13.35 -4.28 -8.05
CA ALA A 6 12.83 -5.57 -8.47
C ALA A 6 12.86 -5.71 -10.00
N ASN A 7 12.95 -6.96 -10.46
CA ASN A 7 12.86 -7.28 -11.88
C ASN A 7 11.49 -6.83 -12.42
N GLN A 8 11.51 -5.98 -13.44
CA GLN A 8 10.29 -5.36 -13.95
C GLN A 8 9.33 -6.34 -14.63
N SER A 9 9.81 -7.46 -15.19
CA SER A 9 8.93 -8.49 -15.75
C SER A 9 8.15 -9.20 -14.65
N GLU A 10 8.84 -9.64 -13.59
CA GLU A 10 8.24 -10.30 -12.43
C GLU A 10 7.26 -9.36 -11.70
N VAL A 11 7.66 -8.10 -11.49
CA VAL A 11 6.78 -7.08 -10.90
C VAL A 11 5.52 -6.89 -11.75
N LYS A 12 5.64 -6.88 -13.08
CA LYS A 12 4.50 -6.69 -13.97
C LYS A 12 3.50 -7.84 -13.84
N GLU A 13 3.98 -9.08 -13.80
CA GLU A 13 3.16 -10.28 -13.65
C GLU A 13 2.48 -10.33 -12.28
N LEU A 14 3.24 -10.12 -11.20
CA LEU A 14 2.70 -10.11 -9.84
C LEU A 14 1.69 -8.98 -9.64
N THR A 15 1.99 -7.76 -10.13
CA THR A 15 1.05 -6.65 -10.07
C THR A 15 -0.24 -6.98 -10.82
N ALA A 16 -0.16 -7.63 -11.98
CA ALA A 16 -1.37 -8.03 -12.72
C ALA A 16 -2.22 -9.02 -11.91
N CYS A 17 -1.60 -9.95 -11.19
CA CYS A 17 -2.29 -10.86 -10.27
C CYS A 17 -2.98 -10.09 -9.11
N CYS A 18 -2.25 -9.18 -8.46
CA CYS A 18 -2.78 -8.35 -7.37
C CYS A 18 -3.98 -7.53 -7.80
N MET A 19 -3.86 -6.84 -8.95
CA MET A 19 -4.89 -5.96 -9.45
C MET A 19 -6.18 -6.71 -9.77
N LYS A 20 -6.10 -7.96 -10.25
CA LYS A 20 -7.30 -8.80 -10.43
C LYS A 20 -8.04 -9.02 -9.12
N ILE A 21 -7.31 -9.31 -8.03
CA ILE A 21 -7.90 -9.49 -6.69
C ILE A 21 -8.49 -8.16 -6.20
N LEU A 22 -7.74 -7.06 -6.32
CA LEU A 22 -8.15 -5.74 -5.84
C LEU A 22 -9.40 -5.22 -6.58
N TYR A 23 -9.51 -5.44 -7.89
CA TYR A 23 -10.71 -5.09 -8.65
C TYR A 23 -11.91 -5.96 -8.28
N ALA A 24 -11.72 -7.27 -8.08
CA ALA A 24 -12.81 -8.12 -7.59
C ALA A 24 -13.28 -7.69 -6.18
N VAL A 25 -12.37 -7.23 -5.31
CA VAL A 25 -12.74 -6.64 -4.01
C VAL A 25 -13.47 -5.31 -4.21
N GLN A 26 -13.06 -4.48 -5.17
CA GLN A 26 -13.73 -3.23 -5.50
C GLN A 26 -15.18 -3.44 -5.91
N ASP A 27 -15.46 -4.47 -6.71
CA ASP A 27 -16.83 -4.85 -7.10
C ASP A 27 -17.65 -5.28 -5.87
N GLU A 28 -17.07 -6.11 -4.99
CA GLU A 28 -17.71 -6.65 -3.79
C GLU A 28 -18.04 -5.60 -2.70
N VAL A 29 -17.33 -4.48 -2.68
CA VAL A 29 -17.60 -3.36 -1.75
C VAL A 29 -18.26 -2.17 -2.43
N SER A 30 -18.63 -2.28 -3.71
CA SER A 30 -19.13 -1.16 -4.52
C SER A 30 -20.39 -0.51 -3.94
N ASP A 31 -21.23 -1.25 -3.22
CA ASP A 31 -22.40 -0.70 -2.51
C ASP A 31 -22.05 0.18 -1.30
N TYR A 32 -20.84 0.02 -0.77
CA TYR A 32 -20.34 0.74 0.40
C TYR A 32 -19.42 1.89 0.01
N PHE A 33 -18.49 1.66 -0.91
CA PHE A 33 -17.39 2.58 -1.18
C PHE A 33 -17.12 2.75 -2.67
N THR A 34 -16.58 3.92 -3.02
CA THR A 34 -15.80 4.11 -4.25
C THR A 34 -14.39 4.49 -3.84
N PHE A 35 -13.38 3.91 -4.48
CA PHE A 35 -11.98 4.15 -4.12
C PHE A 35 -11.03 3.94 -5.29
N ASP A 36 -9.88 4.59 -5.23
CA ASP A 36 -8.75 4.36 -6.13
C ASP A 36 -7.80 3.32 -5.53
N ILE A 37 -7.15 2.53 -6.40
CA ILE A 37 -6.08 1.60 -6.00
C ILE A 37 -4.75 2.15 -6.50
N ARG A 38 -3.77 2.31 -5.60
CA ARG A 38 -2.42 2.77 -5.98
C ARG A 38 -1.34 1.90 -5.36
N LEU A 39 -0.43 1.41 -6.19
CA LEU A 39 0.80 0.77 -5.72
C LEU A 39 1.71 1.82 -5.07
N ILE A 40 2.21 1.57 -3.86
CA ILE A 40 3.15 2.44 -3.16
C ILE A 40 4.53 2.38 -3.81
N GLY A 41 5.25 3.50 -3.77
CA GLY A 41 6.28 3.76 -4.75
C GLY A 41 5.66 4.30 -6.05
N SER A 42 4.68 5.19 -5.91
CA SER A 42 4.16 6.11 -6.93
C SER A 42 3.11 5.66 -7.96
N GLY A 43 2.42 4.55 -7.74
CA GLY A 43 1.59 3.94 -8.78
C GLY A 43 2.41 3.49 -9.99
N ASP A 44 3.75 3.51 -9.87
CA ASP A 44 4.71 3.18 -10.91
C ASP A 44 5.52 1.97 -10.45
N LYS A 45 5.32 0.85 -11.16
CA LYS A 45 5.99 -0.45 -10.93
C LYS A 45 7.52 -0.34 -10.84
N ARG A 46 8.07 0.78 -11.31
CA ARG A 46 9.49 1.12 -11.34
C ARG A 46 10.12 1.43 -9.98
N LEU A 47 9.34 1.65 -8.90
CA LEU A 47 9.88 1.85 -7.54
C LEU A 47 9.72 0.63 -6.62
N VAL A 48 9.24 -0.50 -7.14
CA VAL A 48 9.17 -1.74 -6.36
C VAL A 48 10.59 -2.21 -6.04
N THR A 49 10.86 -2.47 -4.77
CA THR A 49 12.17 -2.90 -4.26
C THR A 49 12.07 -4.28 -3.62
N GLN A 50 13.11 -5.09 -3.77
CA GLN A 50 13.26 -6.39 -3.12
C GLN A 50 14.42 -6.34 -2.13
N ASN A 51 14.24 -6.91 -0.93
CA ASN A 51 15.34 -7.13 0.02
C ASN A 51 15.94 -8.52 -0.22
N SER A 52 17.14 -8.57 -0.79
CA SER A 52 17.86 -9.84 -1.01
C SER A 52 16.99 -10.86 -1.80
N ASP A 53 16.82 -12.10 -1.31
CA ASP A 53 15.97 -13.14 -1.92
C ASP A 53 14.57 -13.23 -1.27
N GLU A 54 14.17 -12.23 -0.49
CA GLU A 54 12.82 -12.20 0.11
C GLU A 54 11.75 -11.95 -0.96
N SER A 55 10.51 -12.35 -0.66
CA SER A 55 9.35 -12.08 -1.51
C SER A 55 9.17 -10.58 -1.73
N PHE A 56 8.69 -10.21 -2.91
CA PHE A 56 8.37 -8.82 -3.22
C PHE A 56 7.36 -8.26 -2.22
N ASP A 57 7.69 -7.11 -1.63
CA ASP A 57 6.78 -6.38 -0.77
C ASP A 57 5.99 -5.40 -1.66
N LEU A 58 4.85 -5.86 -2.18
CA LEU A 58 3.92 -5.00 -2.90
C LEU A 58 2.99 -4.34 -1.89
N ASP A 59 3.24 -3.07 -1.62
CA ASP A 59 2.40 -2.23 -0.78
C ASP A 59 1.36 -1.52 -1.67
N TYR A 60 0.06 -1.67 -1.41
CA TYR A 60 -1.01 -0.93 -2.08
C TYR A 60 -1.72 0.01 -1.10
N ASN A 61 -2.18 1.15 -1.60
CA ASN A 61 -3.16 2.00 -0.95
C ASN A 61 -4.51 1.86 -1.66
N ILE A 62 -5.55 1.58 -0.88
CA ILE A 62 -6.94 1.85 -1.22
C ILE A 62 -7.25 3.26 -0.73
N ILE A 63 -7.58 4.16 -1.66
CA ILE A 63 -7.83 5.57 -1.37
C ILE A 63 -9.33 5.80 -1.49
N LEU A 64 -10.02 5.82 -0.35
CA LEU A 64 -11.46 6.04 -0.30
C LEU A 64 -11.79 7.41 -0.88
N GLN A 65 -12.63 7.41 -1.93
CA GLN A 65 -13.12 8.60 -2.62
C GLN A 65 -14.54 8.95 -2.17
N LYS A 66 -15.36 7.92 -1.94
CA LYS A 66 -16.74 8.10 -1.51
C LYS A 66 -17.14 7.01 -0.53
N ASP A 67 -17.73 7.44 0.56
CA ASP A 67 -18.44 6.61 1.51
C ASP A 67 -19.95 6.73 1.27
N LYS A 68 -20.56 5.66 0.77
CA LYS A 68 -21.97 5.64 0.38
C LYS A 68 -22.91 5.36 1.55
N LYS A 69 -22.35 4.98 2.71
CA LYS A 69 -23.11 4.51 3.88
C LYS A 69 -22.79 5.30 5.17
N GLY A 70 -21.88 6.28 5.13
CA GLY A 70 -21.55 7.11 6.29
C GLY A 70 -20.80 6.34 7.39
N LEU A 71 -19.88 5.47 6.99
CA LEU A 71 -19.04 4.62 7.83
C LEU A 71 -17.68 5.23 8.21
N LEU A 72 -17.30 6.41 7.70
CA LEU A 72 -16.01 7.05 8.04
C LEU A 72 -15.81 7.27 9.55
N ASP A 73 -16.89 7.52 10.30
CA ASP A 73 -16.90 7.63 11.76
C ASP A 73 -16.82 6.26 12.48
N ASN A 74 -16.96 5.16 11.73
CA ASN A 74 -16.76 3.79 12.20
C ASN A 74 -15.61 3.09 11.43
N PRO A 75 -14.36 3.53 11.65
CA PRO A 75 -13.17 2.97 10.99
C PRO A 75 -13.02 1.46 11.16
N LYS A 76 -13.47 0.90 12.30
CA LYS A 76 -13.46 -0.55 12.52
C LYS A 76 -14.35 -1.27 11.52
N GLN A 77 -15.58 -0.80 11.34
CA GLN A 77 -16.54 -1.41 10.43
C GLN A 77 -16.04 -1.36 8.98
N ILE A 78 -15.37 -0.27 8.58
CA ILE A 78 -14.70 -0.19 7.27
C ILE A 78 -13.66 -1.33 7.14
N LYS A 79 -12.76 -1.47 8.13
CA LYS A 79 -11.73 -2.51 8.11
C LYS A 79 -12.35 -3.91 8.03
N ASP A 80 -13.37 -4.18 8.85
CA ASP A 80 -14.07 -5.46 8.88
C ASP A 80 -14.71 -5.81 7.52
N ILE A 81 -15.34 -4.83 6.85
CA ILE A 81 -15.92 -5.02 5.50
C ILE A 81 -14.84 -5.41 4.50
N PHE A 82 -13.74 -4.66 4.44
CA PHE A 82 -12.65 -4.97 3.51
C PHE A 82 -12.05 -6.35 3.81
N VAL A 83 -11.72 -6.65 5.07
CA VAL A 83 -11.18 -7.96 5.46
C VAL A 83 -12.13 -9.10 5.06
N ALA A 84 -13.43 -8.94 5.29
CA ALA A 84 -14.43 -9.94 4.90
C ALA A 84 -14.49 -10.13 3.37
N ARG A 85 -14.44 -9.05 2.58
CA ARG A 85 -14.48 -9.13 1.11
C ARG A 85 -13.19 -9.66 0.50
N PHE A 86 -12.02 -9.27 1.02
CA PHE A 86 -10.74 -9.89 0.66
C PHE A 86 -10.80 -11.41 0.88
N ASN A 87 -11.25 -11.86 2.05
CA ASN A 87 -11.39 -13.29 2.34
C ASN A 87 -12.33 -14.01 1.36
N LYS A 88 -13.47 -13.38 1.00
CA LYS A 88 -14.42 -13.95 0.03
C LYS A 88 -13.79 -14.07 -1.36
N VAL A 89 -13.23 -12.98 -1.89
CA VAL A 89 -12.62 -12.92 -3.22
C VAL A 89 -11.46 -13.91 -3.32
N LEU A 90 -10.58 -13.93 -2.33
CA LEU A 90 -9.41 -14.81 -2.36
C LEU A 90 -9.80 -16.29 -2.39
N LYS A 91 -10.80 -16.71 -1.60
CA LYS A 91 -11.35 -18.08 -1.64
C LYS A 91 -11.90 -18.47 -3.02
N GLN A 92 -12.36 -17.50 -3.82
CA GLN A 92 -12.91 -17.74 -5.15
C GLN A 92 -11.82 -17.71 -6.24
N CYS A 93 -10.85 -16.81 -6.12
CA CYS A 93 -9.87 -16.53 -7.17
C CYS A 93 -8.57 -17.34 -7.08
N VAL A 94 -8.23 -17.87 -5.90
CA VAL A 94 -6.93 -18.51 -5.67
C VAL A 94 -7.11 -19.95 -5.19
N SER A 95 -6.54 -20.90 -5.93
CA SER A 95 -6.36 -22.27 -5.47
C SER A 95 -5.14 -22.36 -4.56
N GLY A 96 -5.33 -22.82 -3.32
CA GLY A 96 -4.25 -22.97 -2.32
C GLY A 96 -4.67 -22.55 -0.91
N TYR A 97 -3.69 -22.50 0.00
CA TYR A 97 -3.90 -21.99 1.35
C TYR A 97 -3.71 -20.47 1.35
N ILE A 98 -4.67 -19.75 1.91
CA ILE A 98 -4.72 -18.29 1.89
C ILE A 98 -4.77 -17.79 3.31
N HIS A 99 -3.89 -16.85 3.64
CA HIS A 99 -3.92 -16.17 4.92
C HIS A 99 -4.13 -14.67 4.70
N VAL A 100 -5.31 -14.18 5.12
CA VAL A 100 -5.58 -12.76 5.26
C VAL A 100 -5.36 -12.40 6.72
N SER A 101 -4.39 -11.55 6.99
CA SER A 101 -4.10 -11.05 8.33
C SER A 101 -4.58 -9.61 8.47
N ASP A 102 -5.42 -9.36 9.47
CA ASP A 102 -5.70 -8.00 9.92
C ASP A 102 -4.49 -7.51 10.72
N SER A 103 -3.55 -6.85 10.05
CA SER A 103 -2.39 -6.25 10.70
C SER A 103 -2.74 -4.85 11.21
N THR A 104 -1.87 -4.29 12.06
CA THR A 104 -2.08 -3.01 12.74
C THR A 104 -2.47 -1.90 11.77
N SER A 105 -1.87 -1.80 10.59
CA SER A 105 -2.13 -0.68 9.66
C SER A 105 -2.50 -1.09 8.23
N VAL A 106 -2.57 -2.39 7.96
CA VAL A 106 -2.74 -2.96 6.61
C VAL A 106 -3.52 -4.27 6.67
N VAL A 107 -4.19 -4.60 5.58
CA VAL A 107 -4.66 -5.96 5.30
C VAL A 107 -3.55 -6.68 4.55
N THR A 108 -2.90 -7.63 5.21
CA THR A 108 -1.83 -8.44 4.59
C THR A 108 -2.46 -9.67 3.94
N VAL A 109 -2.24 -9.82 2.64
CA VAL A 109 -2.67 -10.99 1.87
C VAL A 109 -1.46 -11.85 1.56
N LYS A 110 -1.48 -13.11 1.98
CA LYS A 110 -0.45 -14.11 1.67
C LYS A 110 -1.03 -15.25 0.84
N ILE A 111 -0.39 -15.54 -0.28
CA ILE A 111 -0.71 -16.66 -1.16
C ILE A 111 0.34 -17.75 -0.93
N ILE A 112 -0.11 -18.91 -0.45
CA ILE A 112 0.75 -20.06 -0.14
C ILE A 112 0.39 -21.22 -1.06
N ARG A 113 1.38 -21.68 -1.83
CA ARG A 113 1.29 -22.88 -2.67
C ARG A 113 2.38 -23.86 -2.28
N ASN A 114 2.04 -25.15 -2.20
CA ASN A 114 2.98 -26.23 -1.85
C ASN A 114 3.80 -25.94 -0.58
N ASN A 115 3.15 -25.43 0.48
CA ASN A 115 3.79 -25.02 1.75
C ASN A 115 4.90 -23.97 1.63
N ARG A 116 4.96 -23.22 0.52
CA ARG A 116 5.87 -22.09 0.34
C ARG A 116 5.08 -20.82 0.12
N LEU A 117 5.54 -19.72 0.72
CA LEU A 117 5.02 -18.38 0.43
C LEU A 117 5.38 -18.09 -1.04
N GLU A 118 4.38 -18.09 -1.90
CA GLU A 118 4.57 -17.76 -3.32
C GLU A 118 4.70 -16.25 -3.46
N PHE A 119 3.83 -15.51 -2.75
CA PHE A 119 3.78 -14.06 -2.82
C PHE A 119 2.91 -13.47 -1.69
N SER A 120 3.20 -12.23 -1.29
CA SER A 120 2.38 -11.46 -0.36
C SER A 120 2.28 -9.99 -0.76
N PHE A 121 1.17 -9.36 -0.43
CA PHE A 121 1.01 -7.91 -0.53
C PHE A 121 0.26 -7.34 0.65
N ASP A 122 0.58 -6.10 0.97
CA ASP A 122 -0.06 -5.33 2.01
C ASP A 122 -0.98 -4.28 1.38
N VAL A 123 -2.17 -4.10 1.96
CA VAL A 123 -3.13 -3.08 1.51
C VAL A 123 -3.45 -2.15 2.67
N ALA A 124 -2.99 -0.90 2.58
CA ALA A 124 -3.41 0.17 3.48
C ALA A 124 -4.73 0.81 2.98
N ILE A 125 -5.63 1.10 3.91
CA ILE A 125 -6.84 1.88 3.62
C ILE A 125 -6.57 3.31 4.07
N ILE A 126 -6.72 4.25 3.14
CA ILE A 126 -6.49 5.67 3.39
C ILE A 126 -7.66 6.52 2.88
N VAL A 127 -7.78 7.72 3.43
CA VAL A 127 -8.70 8.77 3.00
C VAL A 127 -7.94 10.08 2.95
N GLU A 128 -8.32 10.97 2.03
CA GLU A 128 -7.83 12.35 2.00
C GLU A 128 -8.76 13.21 2.84
N GLY A 129 -8.20 13.98 3.78
CA GLY A 129 -8.95 14.94 4.57
C GLY A 129 -9.10 16.27 3.85
N ASP A 130 -10.05 17.09 4.31
CA ASP A 130 -10.28 18.45 3.77
C ASP A 130 -9.08 19.39 3.99
N ASP A 131 -8.15 19.00 4.86
CA ASP A 131 -6.88 19.70 5.11
C ASP A 131 -5.77 19.33 4.10
N GLY A 132 -6.09 18.48 3.11
CA GLY A 132 -5.18 18.01 2.07
C GLY A 132 -4.22 16.90 2.52
N TYR A 133 -4.30 16.44 3.77
CA TYR A 133 -3.49 15.33 4.27
C TYR A 133 -4.19 14.00 4.08
N PHE A 134 -3.40 12.95 3.91
CA PHE A 134 -3.90 11.58 3.91
C PHE A 134 -3.92 11.03 5.33
N TYR A 135 -4.98 10.29 5.64
CA TYR A 135 -5.16 9.58 6.89
C TYR A 135 -5.23 8.09 6.63
N ARG A 136 -4.47 7.32 7.39
CA ARG A 136 -4.42 5.86 7.30
C ARG A 136 -5.22 5.21 8.41
N LEU A 137 -6.07 4.28 8.02
CA LEU A 137 -6.81 3.43 8.95
C LEU A 137 -5.84 2.50 9.70
N THR A 138 -5.80 2.64 11.02
CA THR A 138 -4.90 1.88 11.89
C THR A 138 -5.69 1.28 13.06
N HIS A 139 -5.46 0.01 13.35
CA HIS A 139 -5.86 -0.68 14.57
C HIS A 139 -4.78 -0.47 15.63
N ASP A 140 -5.02 0.43 16.59
CA ASP A 140 -4.20 0.58 17.78
C ASP A 140 -4.43 -0.61 18.72
N LYS A 141 -3.59 -1.65 18.59
CA LYS A 141 -3.66 -2.87 19.40
C LYS A 141 -3.56 -2.64 20.91
N ARG A 142 -2.99 -1.51 21.36
CA ARG A 142 -2.89 -1.20 22.79
C ARG A 142 -4.25 -0.78 23.36
N THR A 143 -5.05 -0.05 22.58
CA THR A 143 -6.36 0.45 23.02
C THR A 143 -7.53 -0.30 22.38
N ASP A 144 -7.24 -1.24 21.49
CA ASP A 144 -8.20 -1.95 20.64
C ASP A 144 -9.12 -1.02 19.82
N ARG A 145 -8.61 0.16 19.46
CA ARG A 145 -9.36 1.16 18.68
C ARG A 145 -8.87 1.21 17.25
N TYR A 146 -9.80 1.42 16.34
CA TYR A 146 -9.50 1.72 14.95
C TYR A 146 -9.57 3.23 14.78
N ILE A 147 -8.51 3.84 14.26
CA ILE A 147 -8.33 5.29 14.16
C ILE A 147 -7.77 5.68 12.81
N TRP A 148 -8.14 6.89 12.37
CA TRP A 148 -7.55 7.57 11.23
C TRP A 148 -6.28 8.31 11.68
N ASN A 149 -5.12 7.76 11.37
CA ASN A 149 -3.85 8.39 11.69
C ASN A 149 -3.36 9.23 10.52
N GLN A 150 -3.11 10.51 10.76
CA GLN A 150 -2.52 11.39 9.74
C GLN A 150 -1.17 10.84 9.27
N VAL A 151 -1.00 10.71 7.96
CA VAL A 151 0.28 10.40 7.34
C VAL A 151 1.05 11.70 7.23
N LYS A 152 2.10 11.84 8.03
CA LYS A 152 2.95 13.04 8.04
C LYS A 152 3.50 13.32 6.64
N GLN A 153 3.57 14.60 6.29
CA GLN A 153 4.14 15.09 5.02
C GLN A 153 3.43 14.58 3.75
N SER A 154 2.19 14.08 3.88
CA SER A 154 1.40 13.61 2.75
C SER A 154 0.60 14.70 2.03
N ALA A 155 0.64 15.94 2.54
CA ALA A 155 -0.09 17.05 1.94
C ALA A 155 0.22 17.20 0.45
N ASN A 156 -0.83 17.18 -0.37
CA ASN A 156 -0.77 17.33 -1.83
C ASN A 156 0.30 16.45 -2.50
N TYR A 157 0.55 15.25 -1.94
CA TYR A 157 1.70 14.45 -2.41
C TYR A 157 1.56 14.03 -3.87
N PHE A 158 0.33 13.95 -4.38
CA PHE A 158 0.10 13.58 -5.77
C PHE A 158 0.55 14.66 -6.74
N GLU A 159 0.17 15.91 -6.48
CA GLU A 159 0.54 17.08 -7.27
C GLU A 159 2.05 17.25 -7.28
N ARG A 160 2.65 17.15 -6.09
CA ARG A 160 4.10 17.27 -5.89
C ARG A 160 4.85 16.18 -6.64
N PHE A 161 4.36 14.94 -6.56
CA PHE A 161 5.00 13.83 -7.26
C PHE A 161 4.85 13.93 -8.78
N LYS A 162 3.71 14.40 -9.26
CA LYS A 162 3.49 14.69 -10.68
C LYS A 162 4.49 15.74 -11.18
N ALA A 163 4.70 16.82 -10.43
CA ALA A 163 5.68 17.85 -10.76
C ALA A 163 7.11 17.30 -10.85
N VAL A 164 7.53 16.43 -9.93
CA VAL A 164 8.85 15.78 -10.01
C VAL A 164 9.02 14.98 -11.30
N LYS A 165 7.97 14.29 -11.75
CA LYS A 165 8.00 13.56 -13.04
C LYS A 165 8.08 14.50 -14.23
N GLU A 166 7.36 15.61 -14.20
CA GLU A 166 7.30 16.61 -15.28
C GLU A 166 8.60 17.42 -15.39
N ASN A 167 9.31 17.65 -14.29
CA ASN A 167 10.59 18.37 -14.26
C ASN A 167 11.77 17.54 -14.79
N GLY A 168 11.59 16.25 -15.06
CA GLY A 168 12.64 15.37 -15.57
C GLY A 168 13.54 14.75 -14.48
N ASP A 169 13.31 15.05 -13.20
CA ASP A 169 14.12 14.60 -12.05
C ASP A 169 13.91 13.13 -11.68
N TRP A 170 13.15 12.38 -12.48
CA TRP A 170 12.69 11.04 -12.15
C TRP A 170 13.84 10.08 -11.81
N MET A 171 14.92 10.06 -12.60
CA MET A 171 16.03 9.13 -12.36
C MET A 171 16.74 9.42 -11.05
N GLU A 172 16.89 10.70 -10.70
CA GLU A 172 17.51 11.11 -9.44
C GLU A 172 16.59 10.77 -8.26
N PHE A 173 15.29 11.01 -8.39
CA PHE A 173 14.29 10.61 -7.40
C PHE A 173 14.37 9.10 -7.11
N LYS A 174 14.43 8.25 -8.15
CA LYS A 174 14.54 6.80 -7.97
C LYS A 174 15.81 6.44 -7.20
N ARG A 175 16.96 7.01 -7.57
CA ARG A 175 18.22 6.75 -6.89
C ARG A 175 18.12 7.14 -5.41
N ARG A 176 17.57 8.32 -5.13
CA ARG A 176 17.45 8.83 -3.77
C ARG A 176 16.49 8.01 -2.91
N TYR A 177 15.36 7.60 -3.45
CA TYR A 177 14.44 6.69 -2.78
C TYR A 177 15.12 5.37 -2.38
N LEU A 178 15.94 4.79 -3.25
CA LEU A 178 16.67 3.55 -2.95
C LEU A 178 17.75 3.76 -1.88
N GLU A 179 18.42 4.91 -1.88
CA GLU A 179 19.38 5.29 -0.84
C GLU A 179 18.70 5.37 0.53
N LEU A 180 17.55 6.06 0.63
CA LEU A 180 16.80 6.19 1.88
C LEU A 180 16.24 4.84 2.34
N LYS A 181 15.69 4.00 1.43
CA LYS A 181 15.26 2.63 1.76
C LYS A 181 16.38 1.83 2.41
N ASN A 182 17.58 1.89 1.83
CA ASN A 182 18.75 1.20 2.37
C ASN A 182 19.26 1.82 3.69
N MET A 183 19.17 3.14 3.84
CA MET A 183 19.50 3.82 5.10
C MET A 183 18.60 3.36 6.25
N HIS A 184 17.28 3.38 6.07
CA HIS A 184 16.31 2.91 7.06
C HIS A 184 16.48 1.43 7.40
N LEU A 185 16.73 0.59 6.38
CA LEU A 185 17.04 -0.83 6.59
C LEU A 185 18.26 -1.03 7.50
N ARG A 186 19.34 -0.26 7.30
CA ARG A 186 20.54 -0.32 8.15
C ARG A 186 20.28 0.16 9.57
N ARG A 187 19.41 1.16 9.74
CA ARG A 187 19.00 1.69 11.05
C ARG A 187 18.04 0.78 11.80
N GLN A 188 17.39 -0.16 11.11
CA GLN A 188 16.36 -1.06 11.67
C GLN A 188 15.22 -0.29 12.35
N ASP A 189 14.89 0.90 11.84
CA ASP A 189 13.89 1.79 12.42
C ASP A 189 12.45 1.46 11.97
N GLY A 190 12.29 0.48 11.08
CA GLY A 190 10.98 -0.06 10.68
C GLY A 190 10.11 0.90 9.87
N VAL A 191 10.70 1.97 9.31
CA VAL A 191 9.95 2.96 8.53
C VAL A 191 9.37 2.33 7.27
N LYS A 192 8.07 2.60 7.02
CA LYS A 192 7.31 2.00 5.91
C LYS A 192 7.65 2.64 4.57
N SER A 193 7.56 1.86 3.49
CA SER A 193 7.90 2.28 2.12
C SER A 193 7.21 3.60 1.70
N PHE A 194 5.93 3.78 2.04
CA PHE A 194 5.22 5.02 1.73
C PHE A 194 5.78 6.25 2.46
N SER A 195 6.20 6.10 3.72
CA SER A 195 6.83 7.19 4.48
C SER A 195 8.18 7.57 3.88
N ILE A 196 8.98 6.58 3.46
CA ILE A 196 10.27 6.82 2.78
C ILE A 196 10.06 7.50 1.43
N PHE A 197 9.00 7.13 0.71
CA PHE A 197 8.62 7.79 -0.54
C PHE A 197 8.27 9.27 -0.32
N LEU A 198 7.48 9.58 0.72
CA LEU A 198 7.15 10.96 1.07
C LEU A 198 8.41 11.73 1.49
N GLU A 199 9.31 11.12 2.27
CA GLU A 199 10.59 11.71 2.64
C GLU A 199 11.41 12.09 1.39
N THR A 200 11.51 11.17 0.42
CA THR A 200 12.16 11.46 -0.86
C THR A 200 11.47 12.62 -1.57
N LEU A 201 10.13 12.61 -1.65
CA LEU A 201 9.37 13.66 -2.33
C LEU A 201 9.59 15.06 -1.73
N ASN A 202 9.74 15.16 -0.41
CA ASN A 202 10.05 16.41 0.26
C ASN A 202 11.43 16.97 -0.06
N GLU A 203 12.38 16.12 -0.47
CA GLU A 203 13.69 16.60 -0.91
C GLU A 203 13.66 17.22 -2.31
N PHE A 204 12.74 16.77 -3.18
CA PHE A 204 12.60 17.24 -4.56
C PHE A 204 11.57 18.35 -4.75
N TYR A 205 10.66 18.51 -3.77
CA TYR A 205 9.59 19.51 -3.85
C TYR A 205 9.46 20.20 -2.49
N ARG A 206 10.02 21.42 -2.39
CA ARG A 206 9.97 22.30 -1.22
C ARG A 206 8.85 23.32 -1.35
#